data_AF-A0A7J0F178-F1
#
_entry.id   AF-A0A7J0F178-F1
#
_cell.length_a   1.000
_cell.length_b   1.000
_cell.length_c   1.000
_cell.angle_alpha   90.00
_cell.angle_beta   90.00
_cell.angle_gamma   90.00
#
_symmetry.space_group_name_H-M   'P 1'
#
loop_
_entity.id
_entity.type
_entity.pdbx_description
1 polymer ?
#
loop_
_entity_poly.entity_id
_entity_poly.type
_entity_poly.pdbx_seq_one_letter_code
_entity_poly.pdbx_strand_id
1 'polypeptide(L)'
;MTSVTGLNNNEYQIARGKALNRNVGVDKTCDFVKADFMKMPFPDNSFDAVYAIEATCHAPDAVGCYKEIYRVLKPGQCFAAYEWCMTNSYDSHNKEHQKIKAEIELGNGLPDIRVTGQCLEALKQAGFEVIWEKDLAADSPIPWYLPLDKSSFSLSSFRLTAVGRLVTRNMVMALEYVGLAPKGSQRVQAFLEKAAEGLVDGGKKDIFTPMYFFLARKPHLE
;
A
#
# COMPACT_ATOMS: atom_id res chain seq x y z
N MET A 1 19.55 15.63 -16.57
CA MET A 1 19.71 14.24 -16.11
C MET A 1 18.67 14.01 -15.03
N THR A 2 17.80 13.02 -15.18
CA THR A 2 16.74 12.73 -14.20
C THR A 2 17.35 12.12 -12.94
N SER A 3 16.95 12.60 -11.77
CA SER A 3 17.35 12.05 -10.47
C SER A 3 16.12 11.65 -9.68
N VAL A 4 16.17 10.49 -9.01
CA VAL A 4 15.09 9.93 -8.20
C VAL A 4 15.58 9.75 -6.78
N THR A 5 14.83 10.27 -5.82
CA THR A 5 15.08 10.08 -4.40
C THR A 5 13.96 9.25 -3.80
N GLY A 6 14.23 8.00 -3.45
CA GLY A 6 13.29 7.16 -2.71
C GLY A 6 13.26 7.56 -1.24
N LEU A 7 12.08 7.65 -0.63
CA LEU A 7 11.91 7.86 0.80
C LEU A 7 11.27 6.61 1.42
N ASN A 8 11.87 6.08 2.49
CA ASN A 8 11.35 4.90 3.19
C ASN A 8 11.80 4.94 4.66
N ASN A 9 11.05 4.37 5.59
CA ASN A 9 11.46 4.30 7.01
C ASN A 9 12.29 3.05 7.34
N ASN A 10 12.31 2.04 6.44
CA ASN A 10 12.89 0.74 6.68
C ASN A 10 14.33 0.65 6.13
N GLU A 11 15.31 0.60 7.04
CA GLU A 11 16.73 0.52 6.71
C GLU A 11 17.08 -0.69 5.84
N TYR A 12 16.47 -1.85 6.11
CA TYR A 12 16.75 -3.06 5.37
C TYR A 12 16.30 -2.95 3.91
N GLN A 13 15.11 -2.40 3.67
CA GLN A 13 14.61 -2.16 2.32
C GLN A 13 15.49 -1.15 1.56
N ILE A 14 15.94 -0.09 2.25
CA ILE A 14 16.87 0.90 1.70
C ILE A 14 18.20 0.25 1.30
N ALA A 15 18.81 -0.53 2.19
CA ALA A 15 20.09 -1.20 1.92
C ALA A 15 19.98 -2.14 0.71
N ARG A 16 18.89 -2.90 0.61
CA ARG A 16 18.58 -3.75 -0.55
C ARG A 16 18.41 -2.92 -1.82
N GLY A 17 17.64 -1.83 -1.77
CA GLY A 17 17.44 -0.92 -2.90
C GLY A 17 18.75 -0.33 -3.43
N LYS A 18 19.62 0.16 -2.54
CA LYS A 18 20.96 0.67 -2.92
C LYS A 18 21.83 -0.40 -3.58
N ALA A 19 21.76 -1.66 -3.11
CA ALA A 19 22.48 -2.76 -3.74
C ALA A 19 21.95 -3.05 -5.16
N LEU A 20 20.62 -3.06 -5.34
CA LEU A 20 20.00 -3.22 -6.66
C LEU A 20 20.37 -2.08 -7.61
N ASN A 21 20.37 -0.82 -7.14
CA ASN A 21 20.76 0.34 -7.95
C ASN A 21 22.21 0.22 -8.45
N ARG A 22 23.15 -0.21 -7.59
CA ARG A 22 24.55 -0.46 -7.99
C ARG A 22 24.66 -1.57 -9.02
N ASN A 23 23.92 -2.67 -8.84
CA ASN A 23 23.95 -3.82 -9.75
C ASN A 23 23.52 -3.48 -11.18
N VAL A 24 22.64 -2.48 -11.34
CA VAL A 24 22.15 -2.03 -12.65
C VAL A 24 22.75 -0.68 -13.09
N GLY A 25 23.69 -0.13 -12.32
CA GLY A 25 24.46 1.08 -12.67
C GLY A 25 23.70 2.42 -12.60
N VAL A 26 22.64 2.52 -11.78
CA VAL A 26 21.80 3.73 -11.63
C VAL A 26 22.00 4.45 -10.30
N ASP A 27 22.97 4.02 -9.48
CA ASP A 27 23.24 4.55 -8.13
C ASP A 27 23.72 6.02 -8.12
N LYS A 28 24.08 6.58 -9.27
CA LYS A 28 24.39 8.01 -9.43
C LYS A 28 23.16 8.90 -9.59
N THR A 29 22.01 8.33 -9.94
CA THR A 29 20.76 9.04 -10.25
C THR A 29 19.56 8.51 -9.48
N CYS A 30 19.72 7.45 -8.71
CA CYS A 30 18.68 6.86 -7.88
C CYS A 30 19.28 6.52 -6.52
N ASP A 31 18.85 7.23 -5.48
CA ASP A 31 19.26 6.96 -4.11
C ASP A 31 18.06 7.02 -3.16
N PHE A 32 18.30 6.68 -1.89
CA PHE A 32 17.29 6.59 -0.86
C PHE A 32 17.65 7.44 0.36
N VAL A 33 16.62 8.07 0.93
CA VAL A 33 16.65 8.74 2.22
C VAL A 33 15.77 7.96 3.21
N LYS A 34 16.33 7.68 4.37
CA LYS A 34 15.55 7.11 5.47
C LYS A 34 14.81 8.22 6.21
N ALA A 35 13.48 8.22 6.15
CA ALA A 35 12.69 9.24 6.83
C ALA A 35 11.25 8.79 7.07
N ASP A 36 10.58 9.54 7.94
CA ASP A 36 9.13 9.55 8.10
C ASP A 36 8.52 10.44 7.00
N PHE A 37 7.64 9.88 6.18
CA PHE A 37 6.93 10.62 5.13
C PHE A 37 5.96 11.70 5.66
N MET A 38 5.65 11.70 6.96
CA MET A 38 4.89 12.74 7.64
C MET A 38 5.78 13.92 8.06
N LYS A 39 7.10 13.79 7.91
CA LYS A 39 8.13 14.78 8.29
C LYS A 39 9.32 14.68 7.35
N MET A 40 9.11 15.04 6.09
CA MET A 40 10.12 14.84 5.06
C MET A 40 11.32 15.79 5.27
N PRO A 41 12.57 15.29 5.30
CA PRO A 41 13.77 16.10 5.56
C PRO A 41 14.24 16.85 4.30
N PHE A 42 13.30 17.41 3.55
CA PHE A 42 13.54 18.17 2.33
C PHE A 42 13.01 19.59 2.47
N PRO A 43 13.67 20.60 1.89
CA PRO A 43 13.12 21.93 1.78
C PRO A 43 11.83 21.98 0.97
N ASP A 44 11.10 23.07 1.11
CA ASP A 44 9.92 23.34 0.30
C ASP A 44 10.29 23.43 -1.19
N ASN A 45 9.39 23.02 -2.08
CA ASN A 45 9.57 23.13 -3.53
C ASN A 45 10.86 22.46 -4.05
N SER A 46 11.22 21.31 -3.49
CA SER A 46 12.43 20.55 -3.87
C SER A 46 12.23 19.66 -5.10
N PHE A 47 11.03 19.10 -5.31
CA PHE A 47 10.81 18.07 -6.32
C PHE A 47 9.97 18.54 -7.50
N ASP A 48 10.35 18.10 -8.70
CA ASP A 48 9.63 18.34 -9.95
C ASP A 48 8.47 17.37 -10.18
N ALA A 49 8.43 16.25 -9.45
CA ALA A 49 7.33 15.30 -9.44
C ALA A 49 7.41 14.44 -8.17
N VAL A 50 6.28 13.96 -7.67
CA VAL A 50 6.23 12.99 -6.57
C VAL A 50 5.32 11.84 -6.97
N TYR A 51 5.68 10.61 -6.59
CA TYR A 51 4.76 9.48 -6.63
C TYR A 51 4.82 8.65 -5.35
N ALA A 52 3.70 8.01 -5.01
CA ALA A 52 3.60 7.04 -3.93
C ALA A 52 2.92 5.77 -4.42
N ILE A 53 3.42 4.60 -4.00
CA ILE A 53 2.81 3.32 -4.33
C ILE A 53 2.48 2.66 -3.00
N GLU A 54 1.19 2.61 -2.66
CA GLU A 54 0.66 1.88 -1.51
C GLU A 54 1.34 2.24 -0.18
N ALA A 55 1.83 3.48 -0.06
CA ALA A 55 2.53 3.96 1.12
C ALA A 55 1.61 4.82 1.99
N THR A 56 0.95 5.81 1.38
CA THR A 56 0.20 6.86 2.08
C THR A 56 -1.09 6.35 2.73
N CYS A 57 -1.57 5.15 2.38
CA CYS A 57 -2.60 4.42 3.12
C CYS A 57 -2.20 4.07 4.56
N HIS A 58 -0.89 4.00 4.86
CA HIS A 58 -0.37 3.78 6.21
C HIS A 58 -0.26 5.06 7.04
N ALA A 59 -0.56 6.23 6.46
CA ALA A 59 -0.51 7.49 7.18
C ALA A 59 -1.71 7.61 8.15
N PRO A 60 -1.50 7.86 9.45
CA PRO A 60 -2.60 8.06 10.40
C PRO A 60 -3.36 9.37 10.15
N ASP A 61 -2.73 10.32 9.47
CA ASP A 61 -3.32 11.58 9.02
C ASP A 61 -3.00 11.78 7.53
N ALA A 62 -3.96 11.46 6.67
CA ALA A 62 -3.80 11.60 5.23
C ALA A 62 -3.62 13.07 4.80
N VAL A 63 -4.30 14.02 5.46
CA VAL A 63 -4.19 15.44 5.13
C VAL A 63 -2.80 15.95 5.49
N GLY A 64 -2.29 15.60 6.67
CA GLY A 64 -0.92 15.91 7.10
C GLY A 64 0.12 15.32 6.15
N CYS A 65 -0.05 14.06 5.74
CA CYS A 65 0.84 13.40 4.77
C CYS A 65 0.87 14.15 3.44
N TYR A 66 -0.32 14.44 2.89
CA TYR A 66 -0.44 15.16 1.62
C TYR A 66 0.06 16.60 1.72
N LYS A 67 -0.06 17.26 2.88
CA LYS A 67 0.55 18.58 3.10
C LYS A 67 2.08 18.54 3.06
N GLU A 68 2.72 17.51 3.58
CA GLU A 68 4.17 17.34 3.43
C GLU A 68 4.57 17.11 1.97
N ILE A 69 3.81 16.29 1.23
CA ILE A 69 4.03 16.09 -0.21
C ILE A 69 3.84 17.41 -0.96
N TYR A 70 2.78 18.15 -0.65
CA TYR A 70 2.50 19.47 -1.22
C TYR A 70 3.64 20.46 -0.94
N ARG A 71 4.18 20.46 0.28
CA ARG A 71 5.27 21.33 0.70
C ARG A 71 6.52 21.08 -0.15
N VAL A 72 6.95 19.82 -0.28
CA VAL A 72 8.18 19.47 -1.00
C VAL A 72 8.03 19.50 -2.53
N LEU A 73 6.82 19.43 -3.07
CA LEU A 73 6.55 19.51 -4.50
C LEU A 73 6.59 20.98 -4.99
N LYS A 74 7.21 21.24 -6.15
CA LYS A 74 7.22 22.58 -6.75
C LYS A 74 5.83 23.00 -7.26
N PRO A 75 5.51 24.30 -7.30
CA PRO A 75 4.26 24.80 -7.88
C PRO A 75 4.09 24.38 -9.35
N GLY A 76 2.88 24.06 -9.76
CA GLY A 76 2.54 23.56 -11.10
C GLY A 76 2.88 22.08 -11.35
N GLN A 77 3.55 21.40 -10.41
CA GLN A 77 3.96 20.01 -10.58
C GLN A 77 2.96 19.01 -9.99
N CYS A 78 3.16 17.74 -10.35
CA CYS A 78 2.20 16.67 -10.06
C CYS A 78 2.66 15.69 -8.98
N PHE A 79 1.67 15.22 -8.23
CA PHE A 79 1.72 14.08 -7.33
C PHE A 79 0.78 12.98 -7.85
N ALA A 80 1.30 11.77 -8.03
CA ALA A 80 0.50 10.60 -8.38
C ALA A 80 0.58 9.54 -7.29
N ALA A 81 -0.52 8.85 -6.98
CA ALA A 81 -0.45 7.73 -6.07
C ALA A 81 -1.36 6.56 -6.45
N TYR A 82 -0.91 5.37 -6.08
CA TYR A 82 -1.78 4.21 -5.88
C TYR A 82 -2.11 4.09 -4.41
N GLU A 83 -3.40 4.07 -4.10
CA GLU A 83 -3.95 4.01 -2.76
C GLU A 83 -4.75 2.74 -2.52
N TRP A 84 -4.72 2.30 -1.27
CA TRP A 84 -5.63 1.31 -0.77
C TRP A 84 -6.85 2.04 -0.18
N CYS A 85 -8.01 1.75 -0.74
CA CYS A 85 -9.25 2.43 -0.40
C CYS A 85 -10.40 1.43 -0.27
N MET A 86 -11.35 1.76 0.60
CA MET A 86 -12.70 1.22 0.48
C MET A 86 -13.37 1.88 -0.74
N THR A 87 -14.11 1.12 -1.53
CA THR A 87 -14.83 1.64 -2.69
C THR A 87 -16.16 2.27 -2.26
N ASN A 88 -16.93 2.79 -3.22
CA ASN A 88 -18.28 3.29 -2.97
C ASN A 88 -19.29 2.17 -2.63
N SER A 89 -18.97 0.90 -2.89
CA SER A 89 -19.79 -0.25 -2.54
C SER A 89 -19.68 -0.62 -1.05
N TYR A 90 -18.71 -0.05 -0.32
CA TYR A 90 -18.56 -0.26 1.10
C TYR A 90 -19.65 0.44 1.92
N ASP A 91 -20.56 -0.35 2.48
CA ASP A 91 -21.48 0.09 3.53
C ASP A 91 -20.89 -0.06 4.95
N SER A 92 -20.75 1.05 5.67
CA SER A 92 -20.24 1.10 7.04
C SER A 92 -21.23 0.57 8.09
N HIS A 93 -22.48 0.30 7.76
CA HIS A 93 -23.47 -0.33 8.65
C HIS A 93 -23.57 -1.84 8.45
N ASN A 94 -23.00 -2.36 7.37
CA ASN A 94 -22.96 -3.79 7.09
C ASN A 94 -21.86 -4.47 7.91
N LYS A 95 -22.26 -5.34 8.85
CA LYS A 95 -21.34 -6.07 9.74
C LYS A 95 -20.33 -6.94 8.99
N GLU A 96 -20.70 -7.49 7.84
CA GLU A 96 -19.78 -8.29 7.02
C GLU A 96 -18.70 -7.39 6.40
N HIS A 97 -19.08 -6.23 5.88
CA HIS A 97 -18.13 -5.26 5.32
C HIS A 97 -17.18 -4.73 6.38
N GLN A 98 -17.69 -4.37 7.57
CA GLN A 98 -16.88 -3.95 8.71
C GLN A 98 -15.85 -5.02 9.10
N LYS A 99 -16.27 -6.29 9.13
CA LYS A 99 -15.39 -7.41 9.44
C LYS A 99 -14.28 -7.55 8.40
N ILE A 100 -14.62 -7.51 7.10
CA ILE A 100 -13.64 -7.61 6.02
C ILE A 100 -12.62 -6.47 6.10
N LYS A 101 -13.09 -5.23 6.28
CA LYS A 101 -12.22 -4.06 6.47
C LYS A 101 -11.26 -4.25 7.65
N ALA A 102 -11.77 -4.69 8.80
CA ALA A 102 -10.94 -4.94 9.99
C ALA A 102 -9.89 -6.04 9.79
N GLU A 103 -10.20 -7.09 9.00
CA GLU A 103 -9.25 -8.14 8.66
C GLU A 103 -8.13 -7.63 7.74
N ILE A 104 -8.47 -6.77 6.76
CA ILE A 104 -7.48 -6.10 5.90
C ILE A 104 -6.59 -5.16 6.73
N GLU A 105 -7.19 -4.35 7.60
CA GLU A 105 -6.49 -3.38 8.44
C GLU A 105 -5.46 -4.04 9.36
N LEU A 106 -5.91 -5.04 10.12
CA LEU A 106 -5.07 -5.73 11.08
C LEU A 106 -3.89 -6.41 10.40
N GLY A 107 -4.13 -7.09 9.27
CA GLY A 107 -3.13 -7.91 8.62
C GLY A 107 -2.08 -7.12 7.84
N ASN A 108 -2.47 -5.96 7.33
CA ASN A 108 -1.57 -5.08 6.57
C ASN A 108 -1.02 -3.93 7.42
N GLY A 109 -1.41 -3.84 8.70
CA GLY A 109 -0.96 -2.75 9.59
C GLY A 109 -1.43 -1.38 9.10
N LEU A 110 -2.65 -1.31 8.59
CA LEU A 110 -3.27 -0.07 8.15
C LEU A 110 -3.99 0.59 9.33
N PRO A 111 -4.02 1.93 9.39
CA PRO A 111 -5.01 2.64 10.19
C PRO A 111 -6.40 2.43 9.57
N ASP A 112 -7.37 3.28 9.93
CA ASP A 112 -8.69 3.26 9.30
C ASP A 112 -8.60 3.45 7.77
N ILE A 113 -8.96 2.42 6.99
CA ILE A 113 -8.94 2.50 5.52
C ILE A 113 -10.06 3.43 5.08
N ARG A 114 -9.70 4.53 4.43
CA ARG A 114 -10.65 5.55 3.97
C ARG A 114 -11.39 5.08 2.72
N VAL A 115 -12.58 5.59 2.50
CA VAL A 115 -13.24 5.47 1.19
C VAL A 115 -12.56 6.38 0.15
N THR A 116 -12.65 6.04 -1.13
CA THR A 116 -12.05 6.81 -2.24
C THR A 116 -12.36 8.31 -2.16
N GLY A 117 -13.62 8.67 -1.88
CA GLY A 117 -14.03 10.07 -1.72
C GLY A 117 -13.28 10.81 -0.61
N GLN A 118 -13.03 10.16 0.54
CA GLN A 118 -12.24 10.75 1.63
C GLN A 118 -10.78 10.95 1.24
N CYS A 119 -10.23 10.08 0.38
CA CYS A 119 -8.89 10.26 -0.17
C CYS A 119 -8.80 11.52 -1.05
N LEU A 120 -9.80 11.74 -1.92
CA LEU A 120 -9.86 12.95 -2.76
C LEU A 120 -10.07 14.23 -1.93
N GLU A 121 -10.93 14.19 -0.91
CA GLU A 121 -11.12 15.33 -0.02
C GLU A 121 -9.85 15.67 0.76
N ALA A 122 -9.08 14.67 1.18
CA ALA A 122 -7.79 14.91 1.83
C ALA A 122 -6.78 15.61 0.90
N LEU A 123 -6.74 15.26 -0.40
CA LEU A 123 -5.92 15.95 -1.39
C LEU A 123 -6.31 17.44 -1.52
N LYS A 124 -7.61 17.71 -1.64
CA LYS A 124 -8.13 19.08 -1.73
C LYS A 124 -7.80 19.90 -0.48
N GLN A 125 -7.98 19.32 0.71
CA GLN A 125 -7.64 19.96 1.98
C GLN A 125 -6.13 20.23 2.15
N ALA A 126 -5.28 19.43 1.50
CA ALA A 126 -3.84 19.68 1.44
C ALA A 126 -3.46 20.77 0.43
N GLY A 127 -4.40 21.24 -0.40
CA GLY A 127 -4.20 22.31 -1.39
C GLY A 127 -4.00 21.82 -2.82
N PHE A 128 -4.15 20.52 -3.09
CA PHE A 128 -4.02 19.98 -4.44
C PHE A 128 -5.28 20.16 -5.28
N GLU A 129 -5.08 20.33 -6.58
CA GLU A 129 -6.09 20.14 -7.61
C GLU A 129 -6.07 18.69 -8.08
N VAL A 130 -7.19 17.98 -8.00
CA VAL A 130 -7.30 16.61 -8.57
C VAL A 130 -7.47 16.74 -10.09
N ILE A 131 -6.51 16.23 -10.86
CA ILE A 131 -6.54 16.24 -12.33
C ILE A 131 -7.29 15.01 -12.85
N TRP A 132 -6.99 13.84 -12.30
CA TRP A 132 -7.56 12.57 -12.73
C TRP A 132 -7.58 11.59 -11.58
N GLU A 133 -8.59 10.73 -11.55
CA GLU A 133 -8.69 9.63 -10.59
C GLU A 133 -9.44 8.48 -11.23
N LYS A 134 -9.07 7.26 -10.85
CA LYS A 134 -9.74 6.05 -11.29
C LYS A 134 -9.39 4.88 -10.40
N ASP A 135 -10.38 4.05 -10.09
CA ASP A 135 -10.10 2.70 -9.64
C ASP A 135 -9.62 1.84 -10.82
N LEU A 136 -8.31 1.61 -10.91
CA LEU A 136 -7.72 0.82 -11.98
C LEU A 136 -7.95 -0.68 -11.81
N ALA A 137 -8.39 -1.13 -10.62
CA ALA A 137 -8.78 -2.52 -10.41
C ALA A 137 -10.04 -2.88 -11.19
N ALA A 138 -10.98 -1.95 -11.33
CA ALA A 138 -12.25 -2.17 -12.00
C ALA A 138 -12.12 -2.46 -13.51
N ASP A 139 -11.09 -1.91 -14.16
CA ASP A 139 -10.84 -2.12 -15.59
C ASP A 139 -10.02 -3.40 -15.88
N SER A 140 -9.45 -4.01 -14.85
CA SER A 140 -8.53 -5.13 -15.05
C SER A 140 -9.28 -6.35 -15.61
N PRO A 141 -8.83 -6.96 -16.72
CA PRO A 141 -9.44 -8.17 -17.25
C PRO A 141 -9.21 -9.38 -16.32
N ILE A 142 -8.30 -9.25 -15.35
CA ILE A 142 -7.96 -10.28 -14.38
C ILE A 142 -8.21 -9.71 -12.98
N PRO A 143 -8.98 -10.39 -12.12
CA PRO A 143 -9.17 -9.94 -10.75
C PRO A 143 -7.84 -9.83 -10.01
N TRP A 144 -7.56 -8.67 -9.42
CA TRP A 144 -6.29 -8.42 -8.71
C TRP A 144 -6.08 -9.37 -7.53
N TYR A 145 -7.16 -9.89 -6.94
CA TYR A 145 -7.12 -10.84 -5.82
C TYR A 145 -6.87 -12.29 -6.24
N LEU A 146 -6.80 -12.58 -7.54
CA LEU A 146 -6.58 -13.94 -8.04
C LEU A 146 -5.32 -14.62 -7.47
N PRO A 147 -4.17 -13.93 -7.27
CA PRO A 147 -3.01 -14.53 -6.62
C PRO A 147 -3.21 -14.86 -5.14
N LEU A 148 -4.26 -14.37 -4.49
CA LEU A 148 -4.58 -14.64 -3.08
C LEU A 148 -5.74 -15.64 -2.92
N ASP A 149 -6.54 -15.80 -3.98
CA ASP A 149 -7.70 -16.69 -4.00
C ASP A 149 -7.29 -18.16 -3.89
N LYS A 150 -7.87 -18.86 -2.93
CA LYS A 150 -7.61 -20.28 -2.65
C LYS A 150 -8.10 -21.20 -3.78
N SER A 151 -9.03 -20.74 -4.61
CA SER A 151 -9.63 -21.51 -5.71
C SER A 151 -8.77 -21.55 -6.97
N SER A 152 -7.76 -20.67 -7.08
CA SER A 152 -6.82 -20.66 -8.21
C SER A 152 -5.72 -21.70 -7.99
N PHE A 153 -5.70 -22.76 -8.81
CA PHE A 153 -4.71 -23.83 -8.70
C PHE A 153 -3.57 -23.67 -9.70
N SER A 154 -2.35 -23.55 -9.18
CA SER A 154 -1.11 -23.74 -9.94
C SER A 154 -0.04 -24.35 -9.02
N LEU A 155 0.98 -25.00 -9.59
CA LEU A 155 2.10 -25.56 -8.80
C LEU A 155 2.81 -24.48 -7.95
N SER A 156 2.87 -23.24 -8.44
CA SER A 156 3.42 -22.10 -7.69
C SER A 156 2.43 -21.54 -6.65
N SER A 157 1.13 -21.76 -6.82
CA SER A 157 0.06 -21.32 -5.91
C SER A 157 -0.31 -22.35 -4.84
N PHE A 158 0.33 -23.54 -4.80
CA PHE A 158 -0.03 -24.60 -3.83
C PHE A 158 -0.14 -24.08 -2.40
N ARG A 159 0.84 -23.27 -1.95
CA ARG A 159 0.89 -22.66 -0.60
C ARG A 159 -0.35 -21.82 -0.25
N LEU A 160 -1.05 -21.31 -1.26
CA LEU A 160 -2.21 -20.44 -1.11
C LEU A 160 -3.53 -21.21 -1.10
N THR A 161 -3.54 -22.44 -1.63
CA THR A 161 -4.70 -23.35 -1.61
C THR A 161 -5.07 -23.74 -0.18
N ALA A 162 -6.31 -24.22 0.03
CA ALA A 162 -6.75 -24.70 1.34
C ALA A 162 -5.83 -25.80 1.91
N VAL A 163 -5.38 -26.73 1.04
CA VAL A 163 -4.47 -27.82 1.43
C VAL A 163 -3.08 -27.29 1.76
N GLY A 164 -2.53 -26.40 0.94
CA GLY A 164 -1.20 -25.82 1.20
C GLY A 164 -1.16 -24.95 2.45
N ARG A 165 -2.23 -24.19 2.74
CA ARG A 165 -2.36 -23.45 4.01
C ARG A 165 -2.41 -24.40 5.21
N LEU A 166 -3.18 -25.50 5.11
CA LEU A 166 -3.21 -26.53 6.15
C LEU A 166 -1.82 -27.13 6.41
N VAL A 167 -1.09 -27.51 5.36
CA VAL A 167 0.27 -28.06 5.48
C VAL A 167 1.21 -27.03 6.11
N THR A 168 1.21 -25.80 5.59
CA THR A 168 2.09 -24.72 6.08
C THR A 168 1.82 -24.40 7.55
N ARG A 169 0.55 -24.36 7.97
CA ARG A 169 0.16 -24.11 9.37
C ARG A 169 0.69 -25.17 10.33
N ASN A 170 0.53 -26.44 10.00
CA ASN A 170 1.04 -27.52 10.83
C ASN A 170 2.57 -27.52 10.87
N MET A 171 3.22 -27.22 9.73
CA MET A 171 4.68 -27.10 9.67
C MET A 171 5.20 -25.96 10.55
N VAL A 172 4.62 -24.75 10.47
CA VAL A 172 5.04 -23.61 11.30
C VAL A 172 4.80 -23.89 12.79
N MET A 173 3.68 -24.53 13.14
CA MET A 173 3.41 -24.95 14.51
C MET A 173 4.49 -25.91 15.03
N ALA A 174 4.87 -26.92 14.23
CA ALA A 174 5.92 -27.86 14.60
C ALA A 174 7.28 -27.16 14.74
N LEU A 175 7.64 -26.28 13.79
CA LEU A 175 8.90 -25.53 13.82
C LEU A 175 8.97 -24.60 15.04
N GLU A 176 7.87 -23.95 15.43
CA GLU A 176 7.80 -23.12 16.63
C GLU A 176 7.92 -23.98 17.90
N TYR A 177 7.26 -25.13 17.95
CA TYR A 177 7.33 -26.06 19.07
C TYR A 177 8.74 -26.59 19.34
N VAL A 178 9.50 -26.92 18.30
CA VAL A 178 10.89 -27.39 18.43
C VAL A 178 11.92 -26.25 18.53
N GLY A 179 11.48 -24.99 18.50
CA GLY A 179 12.34 -23.81 18.65
C GLY A 179 13.13 -23.41 17.39
N LEU A 180 12.80 -23.99 16.23
CA LEU A 180 13.39 -23.58 14.93
C LEU A 180 12.72 -22.33 14.36
N ALA A 181 11.44 -22.10 14.65
CA ALA A 181 10.74 -20.85 14.34
C ALA A 181 10.60 -19.99 15.61
N PRO A 182 10.68 -18.65 15.51
CA PRO A 182 10.45 -17.76 16.64
C PRO A 182 9.07 -17.93 17.28
N LYS A 183 8.96 -17.70 18.59
CA LYS A 183 7.68 -17.66 19.29
C LYS A 183 6.76 -16.62 18.65
N GLY A 184 5.50 -17.00 18.40
CA GLY A 184 4.49 -16.18 17.74
C GLY A 184 4.42 -16.37 16.23
N SER A 185 5.26 -17.22 15.62
CA SER A 185 5.22 -17.50 14.18
C SER A 185 3.86 -18.03 13.73
N GLN A 186 3.24 -18.94 14.51
CA GLN A 186 1.91 -19.45 14.23
C GLN A 186 0.86 -18.33 14.30
N ARG A 187 0.96 -17.44 15.30
CA ARG A 187 0.05 -16.28 15.43
C ARG A 187 0.19 -15.35 14.24
N VAL A 188 1.43 -15.09 13.80
CA VAL A 188 1.73 -14.26 12.63
C VAL A 188 1.12 -14.86 11.37
N GLN A 189 1.36 -16.14 11.12
CA GLN A 189 0.75 -16.83 9.99
C GLN A 189 -0.79 -16.74 10.02
N ALA A 190 -1.41 -16.99 11.18
CA ALA A 190 -2.86 -17.02 11.29
C ALA A 190 -3.51 -15.67 10.96
N PHE A 191 -2.94 -14.55 11.41
CA PHE A 191 -3.51 -13.24 11.06
C PHE A 191 -3.21 -12.86 9.60
N LEU A 192 -2.05 -13.22 9.04
CA LEU A 192 -1.74 -12.99 7.62
C LEU A 192 -2.66 -13.78 6.69
N GLU A 193 -3.03 -15.02 7.06
CA GLU A 193 -4.01 -15.83 6.33
C GLU A 193 -5.40 -15.18 6.32
N LYS A 194 -5.82 -14.62 7.46
CA LYS A 194 -7.08 -13.86 7.56
C LYS A 194 -7.03 -12.56 6.74
N ALA A 195 -5.91 -11.86 6.73
CA ALA A 195 -5.71 -10.68 5.91
C ALA A 195 -5.90 -10.99 4.42
N ALA A 196 -5.32 -12.10 3.95
CA ALA A 196 -5.46 -12.56 2.58
C ALA A 196 -6.91 -12.95 2.25
N GLU A 197 -7.64 -13.55 3.20
CA GLU A 197 -9.08 -13.81 3.05
C GLU A 197 -9.88 -12.51 2.94
N GLY A 198 -9.64 -11.55 3.84
CA GLY A 198 -10.26 -10.23 3.79
C GLY A 198 -10.00 -9.50 2.48
N LEU A 199 -8.77 -9.54 1.94
CA LEU A 199 -8.45 -8.98 0.63
C LEU A 199 -9.26 -9.63 -0.50
N VAL A 200 -9.34 -10.97 -0.52
CA VAL A 200 -10.12 -11.71 -1.53
C VAL A 200 -11.60 -11.40 -1.42
N ASP A 201 -12.16 -11.41 -0.21
CA ASP A 201 -13.58 -11.13 0.02
C ASP A 201 -13.92 -9.67 -0.29
N GLY A 202 -13.04 -8.75 0.07
CA GLY A 202 -13.14 -7.33 -0.25
C GLY A 202 -13.14 -7.07 -1.75
N GLY A 203 -12.26 -7.74 -2.50
CA GLY A 203 -12.22 -7.67 -3.95
C GLY A 203 -13.42 -8.34 -4.63
N LYS A 204 -13.89 -9.50 -4.14
CA LYS A 204 -15.06 -10.19 -4.70
C LYS A 204 -16.36 -9.43 -4.51
N LYS A 205 -16.49 -8.72 -3.38
CA LYS A 205 -17.65 -7.86 -3.08
C LYS A 205 -17.50 -6.45 -3.65
N ASP A 206 -16.38 -6.16 -4.31
CA ASP A 206 -16.07 -4.83 -4.84
C ASP A 206 -16.12 -3.73 -3.78
N ILE A 207 -15.81 -4.04 -2.51
CA ILE A 207 -15.83 -3.06 -1.40
C ILE A 207 -14.44 -2.51 -1.07
N PHE A 208 -13.39 -3.09 -1.64
CA PHE A 208 -12.00 -2.72 -1.42
C PHE A 208 -11.22 -2.75 -2.73
N THR A 209 -10.38 -1.75 -2.96
CA THR A 209 -9.44 -1.69 -4.07
C THR A 209 -8.02 -1.39 -3.57
N PRO A 210 -6.99 -2.13 -4.03
CA PRO A 210 -5.59 -1.79 -3.80
C PRO A 210 -5.03 -0.83 -4.86
N MET A 211 -5.80 -0.50 -5.90
CA MET A 211 -5.33 0.22 -7.08
C MET A 211 -6.17 1.46 -7.36
N TYR A 212 -6.58 2.17 -6.30
CA TYR A 212 -7.19 3.48 -6.48
C TYR A 212 -6.11 4.48 -6.89
N PHE A 213 -6.12 4.89 -8.15
CA PHE A 213 -5.14 5.82 -8.69
C PHE A 213 -5.68 7.23 -8.68
N PHE A 214 -4.83 8.20 -8.35
CA PHE A 214 -5.07 9.60 -8.63
C PHE A 214 -3.82 10.31 -9.15
N LEU A 215 -4.06 11.36 -9.92
CA LEU A 215 -3.10 12.37 -10.33
C LEU A 215 -3.61 13.72 -9.81
N ALA A 216 -2.79 14.37 -9.00
CA ALA A 216 -3.08 15.65 -8.39
C ALA A 216 -1.96 16.65 -8.73
N ARG A 217 -2.27 17.94 -8.78
CA ARG A 217 -1.32 19.00 -9.07
C ARG A 217 -1.31 20.05 -7.98
N LYS A 218 -0.12 20.49 -7.62
CA LYS A 218 0.06 21.70 -6.83
C LYS A 218 -0.23 22.90 -7.75
N PRO A 219 -1.16 23.79 -7.40
CA PRO A 219 -1.45 24.97 -8.21
C PRO A 219 -0.19 25.78 -8.53
N HIS A 220 -0.24 26.55 -9.62
CA HIS A 220 0.79 27.57 -9.86
C HIS A 220 0.73 28.63 -8.76
N LEU A 221 1.88 29.24 -8.43
CA LEU A 221 1.86 30.46 -7.62
C LEU A 221 1.22 31.55 -8.47
N GLU A 222 0.22 32.24 -7.92
CA GLU A 222 -0.29 33.51 -8.47
C GLU A 222 0.79 34.59 -8.45
#